data_AF-A0A352SIH8-F1
#
_entry.id   AF-A0A352SIH8-F1
#
_cell.length_a   1.000
_cell.length_b   1.000
_cell.length_c   1.000
_cell.angle_alpha   90.00
_cell.angle_beta   90.00
_cell.angle_gamma   90.00
#
_symmetry.space_group_name_H-M   'P 1'
#
loop_
_entity.id
_entity.type
_entity.pdbx_description
1 polymer ?
#
loop_
_entity_poly.entity_id
_entity_poly.type
_entity_poly.pdbx_seq_one_letter_code
_entity_poly.pdbx_strand_id
1 'polypeptide(L)'
;TIVTGKDVFTKRADANPNYAGKKAGIIVQKKDGSVEEREGSFVLKDESIVGGWAKVFIKGRETPEYQSVSFDEYVGRKKDGTINGQWSKKPATMIRKVAVVQALREAFPDKFQGLYAQEEFPDVSDVKLDVEKVGAEEIQANANSVDFPDATFEEVTTDSTEQTIANAETPDCFK
;
A
#
# COMPACT_ATOMS: atom_id res chain seq x y z
N THR A 1 14.34 -1.22 15.19
CA THR A 1 13.78 -0.65 13.94
C THR A 1 12.67 -1.54 13.44
N ILE A 2 11.47 -1.01 13.27
CA ILE A 2 10.35 -1.76 12.69
C ILE A 2 10.46 -1.65 11.18
N VAL A 3 10.93 -2.73 10.56
CA VAL A 3 10.89 -2.89 9.12
C VAL A 3 9.46 -3.27 8.75
N THR A 4 8.87 -2.75 7.67
CA THR A 4 7.53 -3.17 7.23
C THR A 4 7.45 -3.36 5.73
N GLY A 5 6.59 -4.27 5.29
CA GLY A 5 6.31 -4.50 3.87
C GLY A 5 5.55 -3.32 3.24
N LYS A 6 5.63 -3.22 1.89
CA LYS A 6 4.93 -2.20 1.08
C LYS A 6 3.42 -2.10 1.39
N ASP A 7 2.81 -3.20 1.76
CA ASP A 7 1.37 -3.27 1.98
C ASP A 7 0.95 -2.50 3.24
N VAL A 8 1.81 -2.43 4.26
CA VAL A 8 1.57 -1.58 5.45
C VAL A 8 1.56 -0.10 5.04
N PHE A 9 2.53 0.32 4.22
CA PHE A 9 2.57 1.70 3.70
C PHE A 9 1.36 2.05 2.86
N THR A 10 0.92 1.13 2.00
CA THR A 10 -0.23 1.36 1.13
C THR A 10 -1.53 1.41 1.94
N LYS A 11 -1.75 0.45 2.85
CA LYS A 11 -2.94 0.44 3.72
C LYS A 11 -3.05 1.69 4.60
N ARG A 12 -1.93 2.13 5.21
CA ARG A 12 -1.91 3.35 6.03
C ARG A 12 -2.15 4.61 5.20
N ALA A 13 -1.64 4.67 3.97
CA ALA A 13 -1.91 5.77 3.06
C ALA A 13 -3.39 5.80 2.67
N ASP A 14 -3.98 4.65 2.33
CA ASP A 14 -5.40 4.55 1.94
C ASP A 14 -6.34 4.91 3.11
N ALA A 15 -5.94 4.67 4.36
CA ALA A 15 -6.68 5.08 5.55
C ALA A 15 -6.61 6.59 5.83
N ASN A 16 -5.71 7.33 5.17
CA ASN A 16 -5.57 8.77 5.39
C ASN A 16 -6.61 9.55 4.56
N PRO A 17 -7.50 10.34 5.20
CA PRO A 17 -8.50 11.13 4.48
C PRO A 17 -7.90 12.10 3.45
N ASN A 18 -6.67 12.54 3.67
CA ASN A 18 -5.96 13.50 2.81
C ASN A 18 -5.22 12.84 1.66
N TYR A 19 -5.16 11.51 1.58
CA TYR A 19 -4.53 10.82 0.46
C TYR A 19 -5.44 10.85 -0.76
N ALA A 20 -4.90 11.31 -1.90
CA ALA A 20 -5.60 11.42 -3.17
C ALA A 20 -5.06 10.43 -4.23
N GLY A 21 -4.23 9.48 -3.82
CA GLY A 21 -3.62 8.48 -4.69
C GLY A 21 -2.14 8.73 -4.98
N LYS A 22 -1.58 7.90 -5.86
CA LYS A 22 -0.17 7.97 -6.27
C LYS A 22 0.02 7.54 -7.71
N LYS A 23 1.04 8.10 -8.35
CA LYS A 23 1.65 7.58 -9.57
C LYS A 23 3.05 7.10 -9.24
N ALA A 24 3.49 6.00 -9.84
CA ALA A 24 4.82 5.50 -9.59
C ALA A 24 5.34 4.67 -10.73
N GLY A 25 6.62 4.78 -10.97
CA GLY A 25 7.27 4.21 -12.13
C GLY A 25 8.73 3.87 -11.91
N ILE A 26 9.38 3.50 -13.01
CA ILE A 26 10.81 3.28 -13.10
C ILE A 26 11.45 4.33 -13.98
N ILE A 27 12.74 4.56 -13.76
CA ILE A 27 13.59 5.38 -14.61
C ILE A 27 14.45 4.42 -15.41
N VAL A 28 14.36 4.48 -16.73
CA VAL A 28 15.12 3.61 -17.64
C VAL A 28 16.03 4.42 -18.52
N GLN A 29 17.21 3.86 -18.80
CA GLN A 29 18.12 4.34 -19.81
C GLN A 29 18.00 3.44 -21.06
N LYS A 30 17.73 4.07 -22.20
CA LYS A 30 17.67 3.41 -23.50
C LYS A 30 19.08 3.24 -24.09
N LYS A 31 19.19 2.43 -25.15
CA LYS A 31 20.45 2.21 -25.89
C LYS A 31 21.05 3.49 -26.48
N ASP A 32 20.22 4.49 -26.77
CA ASP A 32 20.64 5.80 -27.27
C ASP A 32 21.22 6.72 -26.17
N GLY A 33 21.24 6.25 -24.92
CA GLY A 33 21.71 7.01 -23.76
C GLY A 33 20.65 7.94 -23.15
N SER A 34 19.46 8.07 -23.77
CA SER A 34 18.37 8.86 -23.21
C SER A 34 17.77 8.19 -21.97
N VAL A 35 17.35 9.03 -21.02
CA VAL A 35 16.75 8.60 -19.75
C VAL A 35 15.30 9.04 -19.74
N GLU A 36 14.38 8.12 -19.45
CA GLU A 36 12.95 8.44 -19.33
C GLU A 36 12.32 7.86 -18.06
N GLU A 37 11.39 8.63 -17.51
CA GLU A 37 10.47 8.19 -16.45
C GLU A 37 9.30 7.46 -17.08
N ARG A 38 9.16 6.17 -16.76
CA ARG A 38 8.06 5.34 -17.25
C ARG A 38 7.15 4.92 -16.11
N GLU A 39 5.86 5.23 -16.23
CA GLU A 39 4.87 4.78 -15.24
C GLU A 39 4.75 3.25 -15.24
N GLY A 40 4.63 2.66 -14.05
CA GLY A 40 4.65 1.21 -13.88
C GLY A 40 6.07 0.62 -13.82
N SER A 41 6.20 -0.67 -14.12
CA SER A 41 7.47 -1.40 -14.00
C SER A 41 7.83 -2.17 -15.27
N PHE A 42 7.33 -1.70 -16.42
CA PHE A 42 7.58 -2.34 -17.71
C PHE A 42 8.96 -1.93 -18.24
N VAL A 43 9.79 -2.92 -18.59
CA VAL A 43 11.14 -2.73 -19.10
C VAL A 43 11.38 -3.64 -20.29
N LEU A 44 12.00 -3.11 -21.35
CA LEU A 44 12.44 -3.91 -22.48
C LEU A 44 13.80 -4.57 -22.18
N LYS A 45 14.11 -5.68 -22.84
CA LYS A 45 15.39 -6.40 -22.64
C LYS A 45 16.63 -5.57 -22.96
N ASP A 46 16.45 -4.57 -23.81
CA ASP A 46 17.48 -3.69 -24.34
C ASP A 46 17.67 -2.41 -23.52
N GLU A 47 16.89 -2.23 -22.46
CA GLU A 47 16.91 -1.05 -21.59
C GLU A 47 17.53 -1.40 -20.24
N SER A 48 18.20 -0.43 -19.65
CA SER A 48 18.78 -0.53 -18.32
C SER A 48 17.94 0.24 -17.32
N ILE A 49 17.62 -0.38 -16.18
CA ILE A 49 16.94 0.30 -15.08
C ILE A 49 17.97 1.10 -14.31
N VAL A 50 17.79 2.43 -14.25
CA VAL A 50 18.70 3.34 -13.56
C VAL A 50 18.10 3.92 -12.28
N GLY A 51 16.78 3.81 -12.10
CA GLY A 51 16.12 4.32 -10.91
C GLY A 51 14.64 4.01 -10.82
N GLY A 52 14.01 4.60 -9.81
CA GLY A 52 12.57 4.54 -9.57
C GLY A 52 12.04 5.93 -9.22
N TRP A 53 10.77 6.17 -9.51
CA TRP A 53 10.12 7.44 -9.18
C TRP A 53 8.70 7.24 -8.65
N ALA A 54 8.23 8.18 -7.83
CA ALA A 54 6.87 8.20 -7.34
C ALA A 54 6.38 9.64 -7.12
N LYS A 55 5.08 9.83 -7.32
CA LYS A 55 4.31 11.05 -7.07
C LYS A 55 3.15 10.69 -6.15
N VAL A 56 3.05 11.35 -5.00
CA VAL A 56 1.94 11.18 -4.06
C VAL A 56 1.10 12.43 -4.07
N PHE A 57 -0.20 12.26 -4.27
CA PHE A 57 -1.15 13.36 -4.32
C PHE A 57 -1.82 13.51 -2.96
N ILE A 58 -1.82 14.75 -2.45
CA ILE A 58 -2.41 15.10 -1.15
C ILE A 58 -3.57 16.07 -1.44
N LYS A 59 -4.75 15.81 -0.88
CA LYS A 59 -5.91 16.69 -1.01
C LYS A 59 -5.58 18.08 -0.47
N GLY A 60 -5.94 19.10 -1.23
CA GLY A 60 -5.67 20.50 -0.88
C GLY A 60 -4.27 21.00 -1.20
N ARG A 61 -3.38 20.15 -1.73
CA ARG A 61 -2.11 20.59 -2.34
C ARG A 61 -2.21 20.54 -3.87
N GLU A 62 -1.72 21.59 -4.53
CA GLU A 62 -1.70 21.64 -6.00
C GLU A 62 -0.56 20.79 -6.59
N THR A 63 0.58 20.74 -5.90
CA THR A 63 1.75 19.98 -6.32
C THR A 63 1.82 18.64 -5.59
N PRO A 64 2.04 17.52 -6.30
CA PRO A 64 2.30 16.23 -5.65
C PRO A 64 3.66 16.23 -4.98
N GLU A 65 3.81 15.41 -3.95
CA GLU A 65 5.12 15.09 -3.40
C GLU A 65 5.83 14.15 -4.37
N TYR A 66 6.97 14.57 -4.90
CA TYR A 66 7.73 13.82 -5.90
C TYR A 66 9.03 13.30 -5.31
N GLN A 67 9.29 12.02 -5.49
CA GLN A 67 10.56 11.41 -5.13
C GLN A 67 11.10 10.51 -6.24
N SER A 68 12.43 10.53 -6.38
CA SER A 68 13.17 9.70 -7.31
C SER A 68 14.41 9.13 -6.64
N VAL A 69 14.69 7.87 -6.90
CA VAL A 69 15.78 7.12 -6.28
C VAL A 69 16.66 6.48 -7.35
N SER A 70 17.97 6.46 -7.10
CA SER A 70 18.93 5.77 -7.95
C SER A 70 18.90 4.26 -7.68
N PHE A 71 18.97 3.44 -8.74
CA PHE A 71 19.00 1.99 -8.59
C PHE A 71 20.24 1.53 -7.81
N ASP A 72 21.41 2.12 -8.10
CA ASP A 72 22.69 1.68 -7.52
C ASP A 72 22.81 1.96 -6.02
N GLU A 73 22.07 2.95 -5.51
CA GLU A 73 22.05 3.32 -4.09
C GLU A 73 21.29 2.29 -3.25
N TYR A 74 20.16 1.79 -3.77
CA TYR A 74 19.24 0.93 -3.01
C TYR A 74 19.33 -0.54 -3.36
N VAL A 75 20.07 -0.90 -4.42
CA VAL A 75 20.20 -2.30 -4.81
C VAL A 75 20.82 -3.12 -3.68
N GLY A 76 20.05 -4.08 -3.16
CA GLY A 76 20.53 -4.97 -2.11
C GLY A 76 21.64 -5.87 -2.64
N ARG A 77 22.84 -5.75 -2.04
CA ARG A 77 24.02 -6.56 -2.36
C ARG A 77 24.31 -7.54 -1.23
N LYS A 78 24.85 -8.70 -1.58
CA LYS A 78 25.36 -9.68 -0.61
C LYS A 78 26.77 -9.27 -0.15
N LYS A 79 27.30 -9.97 0.85
CA LYS A 79 28.66 -9.78 1.37
C LYS A 79 29.76 -9.95 0.31
N ASP A 80 29.50 -10.69 -0.76
CA ASP A 80 30.41 -10.89 -1.90
C ASP A 80 30.33 -9.75 -2.95
N GLY A 81 29.49 -8.73 -2.74
CA GLY A 81 29.27 -7.62 -3.67
C GLY A 81 28.25 -7.89 -4.79
N THR A 82 27.78 -9.14 -4.92
CA THR A 82 26.78 -9.51 -5.93
C THR A 82 25.38 -9.08 -5.53
N ILE A 83 24.52 -8.82 -6.52
CA ILE A 83 23.13 -8.42 -6.28
C ILE A 83 22.34 -9.58 -5.65
N ASN A 84 21.54 -9.29 -4.63
CA ASN A 84 20.67 -10.27 -3.98
C ASN A 84 19.62 -10.82 -4.98
N GLY A 85 19.24 -12.09 -4.82
CA GLY A 85 18.26 -12.79 -5.67
C GLY A 85 16.92 -12.08 -5.84
N GLN A 86 16.44 -11.31 -4.86
CA GLN A 86 15.20 -10.53 -5.01
C GLN A 86 15.36 -9.40 -6.04
N TRP A 87 16.48 -8.68 -5.96
CA TRP A 87 16.81 -7.57 -6.84
C TRP A 87 17.20 -8.04 -8.24
N SER A 88 17.87 -9.20 -8.37
CA SER A 88 18.21 -9.75 -9.69
C SER A 88 17.00 -10.33 -10.42
N LYS A 89 16.02 -10.91 -9.72
CA LYS A 89 14.82 -11.49 -10.34
C LYS A 89 13.76 -10.45 -10.71
N LYS A 90 13.63 -9.37 -9.93
CA LYS A 90 12.56 -8.36 -10.11
C LYS A 90 13.05 -6.92 -9.86
N PRO A 91 14.09 -6.43 -10.56
CA PRO A 91 14.71 -5.13 -10.28
C PRO A 91 13.72 -3.96 -10.41
N ALA A 92 12.90 -3.95 -11.47
CA ALA A 92 11.94 -2.87 -11.74
C ALA A 92 10.88 -2.75 -10.64
N THR A 93 10.36 -3.87 -10.15
CA THR A 93 9.36 -3.87 -9.08
C THR A 93 9.95 -3.41 -7.75
N MET A 94 11.20 -3.80 -7.47
CA MET A 94 11.88 -3.45 -6.22
C MET A 94 12.20 -1.95 -6.16
N ILE A 95 12.83 -1.38 -7.20
CA ILE A 95 13.19 0.04 -7.17
C ILE A 95 11.96 0.95 -7.16
N ARG A 96 10.89 0.57 -7.88
CA ARG A 96 9.60 1.27 -7.81
C ARG A 96 8.99 1.22 -6.42
N LYS A 97 9.13 0.09 -5.70
CA LYS A 97 8.65 -0.03 -4.31
C LYS A 97 9.39 0.95 -3.40
N VAL A 98 10.71 1.07 -3.53
CA VAL A 98 11.52 2.01 -2.73
C VAL A 98 11.05 3.45 -2.96
N ALA A 99 10.93 3.86 -4.23
CA ALA A 99 10.46 5.19 -4.59
C ALA A 99 9.09 5.53 -3.97
N VAL A 100 8.15 4.59 -4.01
CA VAL A 100 6.81 4.77 -3.41
C VAL A 100 6.87 4.95 -1.91
N VAL A 101 7.70 4.16 -1.21
CA VAL A 101 7.81 4.27 0.25
C VAL A 101 8.40 5.62 0.63
N GLN A 102 9.43 6.09 -0.06
CA GLN A 102 10.01 7.41 0.22
C GLN A 102 9.01 8.55 -0.04
N ALA A 103 8.33 8.53 -1.18
CA ALA A 103 7.31 9.54 -1.48
C ALA A 103 6.18 9.56 -0.43
N LEU A 104 5.75 8.39 0.06
CA LEU A 104 4.70 8.32 1.09
C LEU A 104 5.16 8.87 2.44
N ARG A 105 6.44 8.71 2.80
CA ARG A 105 7.00 9.27 4.03
C ARG A 105 7.05 10.76 4.02
N GLU A 106 7.49 11.35 2.91
CA GLU A 106 7.55 12.79 2.76
C GLU A 106 6.16 13.41 2.66
N ALA A 107 5.22 12.70 2.02
CA ALA A 107 3.84 13.14 1.93
C ALA A 107 3.13 13.16 3.29
N PHE A 108 3.41 12.18 4.16
CA PHE A 108 2.74 12.01 5.46
C PHE A 108 3.72 11.65 6.59
N PRO A 109 4.63 12.57 6.96
CA PRO A 109 5.69 12.29 7.93
C PRO A 109 5.14 11.80 9.27
N ASP A 110 4.06 12.40 9.77
CA ASP A 110 3.43 12.05 11.05
C ASP A 110 2.90 10.61 11.12
N LYS A 111 2.55 10.02 9.96
CA LYS A 111 1.98 8.66 9.87
C LYS A 111 3.04 7.58 9.61
N PHE A 112 4.21 7.98 9.12
CA PHE A 112 5.30 7.08 8.74
C PHE A 112 6.57 7.26 9.57
N GLN A 113 6.54 8.10 10.61
CA GLN A 113 7.62 8.20 11.59
C GLN A 113 7.94 6.83 12.21
N GLY A 114 9.24 6.51 12.30
CA GLY A 114 9.73 5.28 12.93
C GLY A 114 9.58 3.98 12.14
N LEU A 115 8.84 3.98 11.03
CA LEU A 115 8.82 2.85 10.08
C LEU A 115 10.04 2.92 9.18
N TYR A 116 10.62 1.79 8.78
CA TYR A 116 11.64 1.74 7.72
C TYR A 116 11.28 0.68 6.68
N ALA A 117 11.66 0.89 5.42
CA ALA A 117 11.51 -0.16 4.42
C ALA A 117 12.63 -1.19 4.61
N GLN A 118 12.36 -2.46 4.32
CA GLN A 118 13.39 -3.51 4.42
C GLN A 118 14.55 -3.23 3.46
N GLU A 119 14.23 -2.58 2.36
CA GLU A 119 15.14 -2.20 1.30
C GLU A 119 16.07 -1.03 1.67
N GLU A 120 15.80 -0.28 2.74
CA GLU A 120 16.66 0.84 3.18
C GLU A 120 17.82 0.39 4.08
N PHE A 121 17.86 -0.89 4.46
CA PHE A 121 18.93 -1.44 5.30
C PHE A 121 19.62 -2.61 4.60
N PRO A 122 20.90 -2.45 4.21
CA PRO A 122 21.67 -3.51 3.56
C PRO A 122 21.83 -4.80 4.40
N ASP A 123 21.73 -4.70 5.74
CA ASP A 123 22.16 -5.75 6.68
C ASP A 123 21.05 -6.50 7.44
N VAL A 124 19.76 -6.23 7.18
CA VAL A 124 18.64 -6.93 7.85
C VAL A 124 17.87 -7.83 6.89
N SER A 125 18.49 -8.94 6.52
CA SER A 125 17.85 -9.99 5.71
C SER A 125 16.84 -10.86 6.47
N ASP A 126 16.79 -10.82 7.81
CA ASP A 126 16.15 -11.88 8.61
C ASP A 126 15.18 -11.40 9.71
N VAL A 127 14.43 -10.32 9.47
CA VAL A 127 13.30 -9.98 10.35
C VAL A 127 12.00 -10.41 9.70
N LYS A 128 11.49 -11.59 10.08
CA LYS A 128 10.08 -11.96 9.84
C LYS A 128 9.21 -11.01 10.67
N LEU A 129 8.25 -10.36 10.03
CA LEU A 129 7.39 -9.37 10.66
C LEU A 129 5.97 -9.91 10.74
N ASP A 130 5.50 -10.08 11.98
CA ASP A 130 4.11 -10.41 12.29
C ASP A 130 3.24 -9.17 12.00
N VAL A 131 2.51 -9.23 10.88
CA VAL A 131 1.65 -8.16 10.35
C VAL A 131 0.46 -7.83 11.27
N GLU A 132 0.15 -8.70 12.23
CA GLU A 132 -1.07 -8.66 13.02
C GLU A 132 -1.05 -7.66 14.19
N LYS A 133 0.12 -7.36 14.79
CA LYS A 133 0.19 -6.47 15.96
C LYS A 133 0.04 -4.98 15.63
N VAL A 134 0.35 -4.59 14.40
CA VAL A 134 0.41 -3.17 14.00
C VAL A 134 -0.97 -2.55 13.77
N GLY A 135 -1.99 -3.36 13.45
CA GLY A 135 -3.37 -2.88 13.28
C GLY A 135 -4.15 -2.75 14.59
N ALA A 136 -3.82 -3.55 15.60
CA ALA A 136 -4.56 -3.60 16.86
C ALA A 136 -4.30 -2.38 17.75
N GLU A 137 -3.08 -1.85 17.76
CA GLU A 137 -2.71 -0.72 18.62
C GLU A 137 -3.31 0.62 18.16
N GLU A 138 -3.56 0.80 16.84
CA GLU A 138 -4.17 2.04 16.30
C GLU A 138 -5.70 2.09 16.45
N ILE A 139 -6.39 0.94 16.45
CA ILE A 139 -7.85 0.85 16.63
C ILE A 139 -8.24 1.18 18.08
N GLN A 140 -7.42 0.78 19.06
CA GLN A 140 -7.70 1.02 20.47
C GLN A 140 -7.63 2.51 20.86
N ALA A 141 -6.86 3.32 20.11
CA ALA A 141 -6.69 4.74 20.39
C ALA A 141 -7.84 5.65 19.89
N ASN A 142 -8.70 5.18 18.98
CA ASN A 142 -9.77 6.00 18.37
C ASN A 142 -11.19 5.44 18.59
N ALA A 143 -11.38 4.43 19.44
CA ALA A 143 -12.65 3.71 19.55
C ALA A 143 -13.77 4.41 20.32
N ASN A 144 -13.54 5.56 20.99
CA ASN A 144 -14.56 6.18 21.85
C ASN A 144 -14.71 7.70 21.59
N SER A 145 -15.43 8.11 20.53
CA SER A 145 -15.91 9.50 20.44
C SER A 145 -17.25 9.71 19.75
N VAL A 146 -17.98 8.65 19.39
CA VAL A 146 -19.38 8.79 18.95
C VAL A 146 -20.30 8.26 20.03
N ASP A 147 -20.80 9.20 20.84
CA ASP A 147 -21.92 8.96 21.74
C ASP A 147 -23.18 8.81 20.87
N PHE A 148 -23.75 7.61 20.84
CA PHE A 148 -25.02 7.38 20.18
C PHE A 148 -26.14 7.80 21.14
N PRO A 149 -27.05 8.71 20.76
CA PRO A 149 -28.18 9.05 21.61
C PRO A 149 -29.09 7.82 21.79
N ASP A 150 -29.42 7.59 23.06
CA ASP A 150 -30.19 6.46 23.58
C ASP A 150 -31.56 6.36 22.88
N ALA A 151 -31.72 5.36 22.01
CA ALA A 151 -33.00 5.08 21.36
C ALA A 151 -33.84 4.24 22.32
N THR A 152 -34.81 4.87 22.98
CA THR A 152 -35.87 4.21 23.73
C THR A 152 -36.58 3.18 22.85
N PHE A 153 -36.43 1.91 23.21
CA PHE A 153 -37.12 0.79 22.58
C PHE A 153 -38.54 0.69 23.16
N GLU A 154 -39.56 1.04 22.38
CA GLU A 154 -40.95 0.72 22.72
C GLU A 154 -41.20 -0.77 22.48
N GLU A 155 -41.61 -1.46 23.54
CA GLU A 155 -41.90 -2.89 23.56
C GLU A 155 -43.24 -3.16 22.86
N VAL A 156 -43.19 -3.64 21.61
CA VAL A 156 -44.39 -4.11 20.89
C VAL A 156 -44.71 -5.52 21.36
N THR A 157 -45.80 -5.64 22.13
CA THR A 157 -46.38 -6.89 22.58
C THR A 157 -46.95 -7.68 21.39
N THR A 158 -46.50 -8.92 21.22
CA THR A 158 -47.02 -9.85 20.22
C THR A 158 -48.08 -10.72 20.86
N ASP A 159 -49.35 -10.48 20.50
CA ASP A 159 -50.43 -11.42 20.77
C ASP A 159 -50.56 -12.41 19.59
N SER A 160 -50.91 -13.63 19.93
CA SER A 160 -50.79 -14.84 19.12
C SER A 160 -51.92 -14.93 18.09
N THR A 161 -51.63 -15.44 16.89
CA THR A 161 -52.48 -16.47 16.25
C THR A 161 -51.80 -17.10 15.03
N GLU A 162 -51.72 -18.43 15.09
CA GLU A 162 -51.34 -19.36 14.03
C GLU A 162 -52.25 -19.26 12.79
N GLN A 163 -51.72 -19.67 11.63
CA GLN A 163 -52.34 -20.32 10.44
C GLN A 163 -51.68 -19.77 9.15
N THR A 164 -51.24 -20.52 8.13
CA THR A 164 -51.24 -21.95 7.78
C THR A 164 -50.22 -22.13 6.64
N ILE A 165 -49.54 -23.28 6.60
CA ILE A 165 -48.64 -23.72 5.52
C ILE A 165 -49.48 -24.18 4.31
N ALA A 166 -49.21 -23.70 3.08
CA ALA A 166 -49.40 -24.49 1.86
C ALA A 166 -48.81 -23.82 0.59
N ASN A 167 -47.98 -24.62 -0.10
CA ASN A 167 -47.73 -24.69 -1.55
C ASN A 167 -46.97 -23.56 -2.28
N ALA A 168 -45.68 -23.83 -2.52
CA ALA A 168 -44.91 -23.21 -3.60
C ALA A 168 -45.14 -23.98 -4.91
N GLU A 169 -45.83 -23.36 -5.87
CA GLU A 169 -45.73 -23.71 -7.30
C GLU A 169 -44.66 -22.82 -7.93
N THR A 170 -43.64 -23.43 -8.53
CA THR A 170 -42.63 -22.75 -9.35
C THR A 170 -43.19 -22.46 -10.74
N PRO A 171 -43.23 -21.21 -11.23
CA PRO A 171 -43.52 -20.95 -12.63
C PRO A 171 -42.27 -21.13 -13.49
N ASP A 172 -42.40 -22.03 -14.45
CA ASP A 172 -41.47 -22.37 -15.53
C ASP A 172 -41.36 -21.20 -16.52
N CYS A 173 -40.18 -20.59 -16.64
CA CYS A 173 -39.93 -19.46 -17.53
C CYS A 173 -39.20 -19.91 -18.81
N PHE A 174 -39.89 -20.69 -19.64
CA PHE A 174 -39.56 -20.81 -21.06
C PHE A 174 -40.79 -20.52 -21.92
N LYS A 175 -40.81 -19.30 -22.48
CA LYS A 175 -41.31 -18.98 -23.82
C LYS A 175 -40.84 -17.59 -24.24
#